data_AF-A0A958Y692-F1
#
_entry.id   AF-A0A958Y692-F1
#
_cell.length_a   1.000
_cell.length_b   1.000
_cell.length_c   1.000
_cell.angle_alpha   90.00
_cell.angle_beta   90.00
_cell.angle_gamma   90.00
#
_symmetry.space_group_name_H-M   'P 1'
#
loop_
_entity.id
_entity.type
_entity.pdbx_description
1 polymer ?
#
loop_
_entity_poly.entity_id
_entity_poly.type
_entity_poly.pdbx_seq_one_letter_code
_entity_poly.pdbx_strand_id
1 'polypeptide(L)'
;RKLPIVIGAFEAQSIAIALEKEIRPPRPLTHDLFKNFADRFDIVVKQVIIHKLVDGVFYSSLICERDKIEEIIDARTSDAIALALRFNAPIFTYKNILDKAGIYLKVNPKSEDEASGDSVLIDDIVAEKIETQGQENYKSKSIEELHNLLDEAVANEDYEKAAKIRDEISKR
;
A
#
# COMPACT_ATOMS: atom_id res chain seq x y z
N ARG A 1 -10.13 -6.22 -9.18
CA ARG A 1 -9.42 -4.97 -8.83
C ARG A 1 -8.33 -5.34 -7.83
N LYS A 2 -7.13 -4.76 -7.91
CA LYS A 2 -6.07 -4.97 -6.91
C LYS A 2 -5.90 -3.68 -6.12
N LEU A 3 -5.59 -3.79 -4.83
CA LEU A 3 -5.32 -2.65 -3.96
C LEU A 3 -3.81 -2.63 -3.68
N PRO A 4 -3.04 -1.71 -4.28
CA PRO A 4 -1.62 -1.59 -4.01
C PRO A 4 -1.42 -1.00 -2.62
N ILE A 5 -0.54 -1.61 -1.82
CA ILE A 5 -0.21 -1.17 -0.47
C ILE A 5 1.31 -1.14 -0.37
N VAL A 6 1.86 0.06 -0.15
CA VAL A 6 3.30 0.24 0.06
C VAL A 6 3.61 -0.11 1.51
N ILE A 7 4.59 -0.98 1.71
CA ILE A 7 5.05 -1.47 3.01
C ILE A 7 6.58 -1.38 3.08
N GLY A 8 7.13 -1.27 4.28
CA GLY A 8 8.58 -1.30 4.47
C GLY A 8 9.19 -2.67 4.18
N ALA A 9 10.51 -2.70 4.02
CA ALA A 9 11.24 -3.91 3.65
C ALA A 9 11.12 -5.03 4.69
N PHE A 10 11.14 -4.69 5.99
CA PHE A 10 11.01 -5.68 7.07
C PHE A 10 9.58 -6.25 7.14
N GLU A 11 8.57 -5.41 6.92
CA GLU A 11 7.18 -5.84 6.82
C GLU A 11 6.98 -6.77 5.61
N ALA A 12 7.53 -6.39 4.46
CA ALA A 12 7.49 -7.20 3.24
C ALA A 12 8.15 -8.56 3.44
N GLN A 13 9.32 -8.60 4.07
CA GLN A 13 10.02 -9.83 4.39
C GLN A 13 9.18 -10.75 5.28
N SER A 14 8.54 -10.20 6.33
CA SER A 14 7.69 -11.01 7.22
C SER A 14 6.47 -11.61 6.49
N ILE A 15 5.90 -10.87 5.54
CA ILE A 15 4.80 -11.34 4.70
C ILE A 15 5.28 -12.39 3.70
N ALA A 16 6.42 -12.17 3.05
CA ALA A 16 7.00 -13.12 2.09
C ALA A 16 7.24 -14.49 2.74
N ILE A 17 7.85 -14.52 3.93
CA ILE A 17 8.07 -15.75 4.70
C ILE A 17 6.75 -16.46 5.03
N ALA A 18 5.68 -15.71 5.32
CA ALA A 18 4.37 -16.31 5.60
C ALA A 18 3.70 -16.91 4.35
N LEU A 19 3.97 -16.35 3.17
CA LEU A 19 3.48 -16.87 1.88
C LEU A 19 4.30 -18.09 1.43
N GLU A 20 5.61 -18.06 1.65
CA GLU A 20 6.56 -19.13 1.34
C GLU A 20 6.46 -20.26 2.38
N LYS A 21 5.42 -21.09 2.26
CA LYS A 21 5.10 -22.18 3.20
C LYS A 21 6.26 -23.17 3.47
N GLU A 22 7.25 -23.23 2.58
CA GLU A 22 8.40 -24.14 2.65
C GLU A 22 9.58 -23.58 3.45
N ILE A 23 9.63 -22.27 3.69
CA ILE A 23 10.73 -21.64 4.43
C ILE A 23 10.27 -21.41 5.88
N ARG A 24 10.69 -22.32 6.76
CA ARG A 24 10.49 -22.17 8.21
C ARG A 24 11.81 -21.77 8.86
N PRO A 25 11.91 -20.56 9.43
CA PRO A 25 13.12 -20.16 10.14
C PRO A 25 13.34 -21.04 11.38
N PRO A 26 14.60 -21.25 11.81
CA PRO A 26 14.93 -22.11 12.95
C PRO A 26 14.40 -21.57 14.29
N ARG A 27 14.04 -20.29 14.34
CA ARG A 27 13.45 -19.61 15.51
C ARG A 27 12.24 -18.80 15.03
N PRO A 28 11.16 -18.72 15.84
CA PRO A 28 9.98 -17.94 15.47
C PRO A 28 10.34 -16.46 15.36
N LEU A 29 9.86 -15.81 14.29
CA LEU A 29 9.93 -14.36 14.14
C LEU A 29 8.77 -13.69 14.90
N THR A 30 8.69 -12.37 14.85
CA THR A 30 7.74 -11.58 15.66
C THR A 30 6.28 -12.00 15.44
N HIS A 31 5.83 -12.13 14.19
CA HIS A 31 4.45 -12.53 13.90
C HIS A 31 4.20 -14.03 14.18
N ASP A 32 5.22 -14.88 14.12
CA ASP A 32 5.12 -16.28 14.53
C ASP A 32 5.00 -16.40 16.06
N LEU A 33 5.79 -15.60 16.79
CA LEU A 33 5.70 -15.47 18.24
C LEU A 33 4.32 -14.99 18.65
N PHE A 34 3.76 -13.99 17.96
CA PHE A 34 2.40 -13.49 18.23
C PHE A 34 1.35 -14.56 17.97
N LYS A 35 1.46 -15.32 16.87
CA LYS A 35 0.56 -16.45 16.61
C LYS A 35 0.66 -17.49 17.71
N ASN A 36 1.87 -17.91 18.06
CA ASN A 36 2.08 -18.90 19.12
C ASN A 36 1.54 -18.40 20.47
N PHE A 37 1.70 -17.12 20.77
CA PHE A 37 1.11 -16.50 21.95
C PHE A 37 -0.41 -16.60 21.91
N ALA A 38 -1.05 -16.12 20.84
CA ALA A 38 -2.51 -16.18 20.69
C ALA A 38 -3.06 -17.61 20.80
N ASP A 39 -2.42 -18.59 20.13
CA ASP A 39 -2.77 -20.00 20.20
C ASP A 39 -2.71 -20.54 21.65
N ARG A 40 -1.77 -20.06 22.46
CA ARG A 40 -1.63 -20.46 23.88
C ARG A 40 -2.69 -19.86 24.80
N PHE A 41 -3.31 -18.77 24.39
CA PHE A 41 -4.38 -18.09 25.13
C PHE A 41 -5.75 -18.31 24.49
N ASP A 42 -5.87 -19.27 23.56
CA ASP A 42 -7.10 -19.61 22.83
C ASP A 42 -7.73 -18.40 22.13
N ILE A 43 -6.89 -17.50 21.61
CA ILE A 43 -7.31 -16.33 20.83
C ILE A 43 -7.26 -16.68 19.34
N VAL A 44 -8.38 -16.52 18.65
CA VAL A 44 -8.49 -16.74 17.21
C VAL A 44 -8.60 -15.42 16.48
N VAL A 45 -7.77 -15.19 15.46
CA VAL A 45 -7.99 -14.09 14.52
C VAL A 45 -9.08 -14.50 13.54
N LYS A 46 -10.22 -13.84 13.59
CA LYS A 46 -11.40 -14.13 12.76
C LYS A 46 -11.27 -13.56 11.37
N GLN A 47 -10.83 -12.31 11.26
CA GLN A 47 -10.70 -11.59 10.00
C GLN A 47 -9.88 -10.31 10.19
N VAL A 48 -9.40 -9.78 9.07
CA VAL A 48 -8.80 -8.45 8.98
C VAL A 48 -9.65 -7.57 8.08
N ILE A 49 -9.85 -6.30 8.45
CA ILE A 49 -10.61 -5.34 7.67
C ILE A 49 -9.75 -4.09 7.42
N ILE A 50 -9.39 -3.83 6.16
CA ILE A 50 -8.76 -2.57 5.75
C ILE A 50 -9.89 -1.54 5.56
N HIS A 51 -10.07 -0.63 6.51
CA HIS A 51 -11.29 0.17 6.62
C HIS A 51 -11.13 1.66 6.33
N LYS A 52 -9.91 2.20 6.35
CA LYS A 52 -9.69 3.65 6.20
C LYS A 52 -8.40 3.92 5.43
N LEU A 53 -8.45 4.97 4.62
CA LEU A 53 -7.33 5.51 3.84
C LEU A 53 -7.30 7.03 4.06
N VAL A 54 -6.21 7.54 4.63
CA VAL A 54 -5.99 8.97 4.87
C VAL A 54 -4.56 9.29 4.47
N ASP A 55 -4.39 10.29 3.60
CA ASP A 55 -3.08 10.76 3.12
C ASP A 55 -2.16 9.62 2.63
N GLY A 56 -2.73 8.67 1.89
CA GLY A 56 -2.01 7.50 1.38
C GLY A 56 -1.76 6.39 2.40
N VAL A 57 -2.14 6.58 3.66
CA VAL A 57 -1.93 5.62 4.76
C VAL A 57 -3.18 4.78 4.99
N PHE A 58 -3.03 3.45 4.90
CA PHE A 58 -4.10 2.50 5.18
C PHE A 58 -4.14 2.10 6.66
N TYR A 59 -5.36 2.09 7.21
CA TYR A 59 -5.67 1.61 8.55
C TYR A 59 -6.49 0.33 8.46
N SER A 60 -6.17 -0.60 9.35
CA SER A 60 -6.80 -1.91 9.41
C SER A 60 -7.25 -2.26 10.82
N SER A 61 -8.30 -3.06 10.92
CA SER A 61 -8.73 -3.69 12.16
C SER A 61 -8.45 -5.18 12.11
N LEU A 62 -7.84 -5.70 13.16
CA LEU A 62 -7.72 -7.13 13.44
C LEU A 62 -8.90 -7.52 14.34
N ILE A 63 -9.78 -8.38 13.83
CA ILE A 63 -10.91 -8.90 14.60
C ILE A 63 -10.47 -10.23 15.20
N CYS A 64 -10.37 -10.29 16.53
CA CYS A 64 -10.03 -11.51 17.25
C CYS A 64 -11.17 -11.93 18.18
N GLU A 65 -11.23 -13.22 18.48
CA GLU A 65 -12.24 -13.81 19.34
C GLU A 65 -11.56 -14.64 20.42
N ARG A 66 -12.04 -14.49 21.65
CA ARG A 66 -11.75 -15.39 22.76
C ARG A 66 -13.03 -15.61 23.56
N ASP A 67 -13.34 -16.85 23.90
CA ASP A 67 -14.55 -17.19 24.68
C ASP A 67 -15.85 -16.61 24.09
N LYS A 68 -15.95 -16.55 22.75
CA LYS A 68 -17.05 -15.94 21.97
C LYS A 68 -17.20 -14.42 22.14
N ILE A 69 -16.22 -13.77 22.76
CA ILE A 69 -16.13 -12.32 22.86
C ILE A 69 -15.22 -11.85 21.73
N GLU A 70 -15.76 -11.03 20.83
CA GLU A 70 -15.00 -10.40 19.78
C GLU A 70 -14.37 -9.10 20.28
N GLU A 71 -13.10 -8.91 19.96
CA GLU A 71 -12.33 -7.71 20.22
C GLU A 71 -11.81 -7.15 18.89
N ILE A 72 -11.79 -5.82 18.80
CA ILE A 72 -11.35 -5.09 17.62
C ILE A 72 -10.07 -4.35 17.97
N ILE A 73 -8.98 -4.74 17.31
CA ILE A 73 -7.66 -4.14 17.55
C ILE A 73 -7.26 -3.32 16.33
N ASP A 74 -6.95 -2.03 16.55
CA ASP A 74 -6.35 -1.18 15.52
C ASP A 74 -4.96 -1.70 15.16
N ALA A 75 -4.69 -1.82 13.86
CA ALA A 75 -3.45 -2.38 13.36
C ALA A 75 -2.99 -1.68 12.08
N ARG A 76 -1.67 -1.52 11.96
CA ARG A 76 -1.06 -1.18 10.67
C ARG A 76 -1.40 -2.28 9.68
N THR A 77 -1.68 -1.88 8.44
CA THR A 77 -2.16 -2.79 7.40
C THR A 77 -1.15 -3.91 7.09
N SER A 78 0.15 -3.63 7.14
CA SER A 78 1.21 -4.63 7.00
C SER A 78 1.15 -5.72 8.08
N ASP A 79 1.03 -5.33 9.35
CA ASP A 79 0.96 -6.27 10.47
C ASP A 79 -0.31 -7.10 10.42
N ALA A 80 -1.44 -6.48 10.10
CA ALA A 80 -2.71 -7.16 9.98
C ALA A 80 -2.67 -8.23 8.87
N ILE A 81 -2.11 -7.91 7.71
CA ILE A 81 -1.93 -8.89 6.61
C ILE A 81 -0.98 -10.02 7.04
N ALA A 82 0.15 -9.69 7.67
CA ALA A 82 1.13 -10.68 8.12
C ALA A 82 0.55 -11.67 9.14
N LEU A 83 -0.34 -11.20 10.02
CA LEU A 83 -1.08 -12.05 10.96
C LEU A 83 -2.17 -12.84 10.24
N ALA A 84 -2.98 -12.21 9.39
CA ALA A 84 -4.04 -12.90 8.65
C ALA A 84 -3.52 -14.11 7.87
N LEU A 85 -2.36 -13.99 7.21
CA LEU A 85 -1.73 -15.10 6.51
C LEU A 85 -1.36 -16.26 7.45
N ARG A 86 -0.83 -15.95 8.64
CA ARG A 86 -0.39 -16.96 9.62
C ARG A 86 -1.55 -17.63 10.35
N PHE A 87 -2.63 -16.89 10.61
CA PHE A 87 -3.87 -17.41 11.19
C PHE A 87 -4.81 -18.01 10.13
N ASN A 88 -4.45 -17.89 8.85
CA ASN A 88 -5.30 -18.27 7.73
C ASN A 88 -6.69 -17.59 7.78
N ALA A 89 -6.71 -16.34 8.22
CA ALA A 89 -7.89 -15.52 8.38
C ALA A 89 -8.19 -14.73 7.09
N PRO A 90 -9.48 -14.56 6.73
CA PRO A 90 -9.87 -13.75 5.58
C PRO A 90 -9.52 -12.28 5.76
N ILE A 91 -9.16 -11.63 4.65
CA ILE A 91 -8.85 -10.20 4.58
C ILE A 91 -9.94 -9.52 3.74
N PHE A 92 -10.55 -8.49 4.30
CA PHE A 92 -11.60 -7.71 3.68
C PHE A 92 -11.21 -6.24 3.55
N THR A 93 -11.89 -5.55 2.65
CA THR A 93 -11.82 -4.10 2.55
C THR A 93 -13.14 -3.56 2.02
N TYR A 94 -13.42 -2.29 2.30
CA TYR A 94 -14.62 -1.65 1.81
C TYR A 94 -14.51 -1.23 0.35
N LYS A 95 -15.66 -1.25 -0.35
CA LYS A 95 -15.74 -0.87 -1.76
C LYS A 95 -15.23 0.54 -2.02
N ASN A 96 -15.53 1.49 -1.13
CA ASN A 96 -15.05 2.88 -1.25
C ASN A 96 -13.52 3.00 -1.17
N ILE A 97 -12.84 2.14 -0.40
CA ILE A 97 -11.37 2.08 -0.35
C ILE A 97 -10.84 1.53 -1.68
N LEU A 98 -11.45 0.45 -2.17
CA LEU A 98 -11.15 -0.12 -3.50
C LEU A 98 -11.44 0.83 -4.67
N ASP A 99 -12.44 1.70 -4.56
CA ASP A 99 -12.76 2.69 -5.60
C ASP A 99 -11.73 3.83 -5.60
N LYS A 100 -11.27 4.26 -4.42
CA LYS A 100 -10.29 5.35 -4.26
C LYS A 100 -8.87 4.94 -4.66
N ALA A 101 -8.44 3.74 -4.27
CA ALA A 101 -7.05 3.31 -4.42
C ALA A 101 -6.88 2.03 -5.25
N GLY A 102 -7.97 1.36 -5.64
CA GLY A 102 -7.89 0.14 -6.42
C GLY A 102 -7.47 0.41 -7.88
N ILE A 103 -6.57 -0.43 -8.37
CA ILE A 103 -6.13 -0.43 -9.77
C ILE A 103 -6.71 -1.65 -10.51
N TYR A 104 -6.97 -1.48 -11.80
CA TYR A 104 -7.26 -2.57 -12.71
C TYR A 104 -5.95 -3.00 -13.36
N LEU A 105 -5.47 -4.20 -13.01
CA LEU A 105 -4.42 -4.84 -13.79
C LEU A 105 -5.10 -5.51 -14.98
N LYS A 106 -4.88 -4.95 -16.18
CA LYS A 106 -5.18 -5.65 -17.43
C LYS A 106 -4.10 -6.71 -17.59
N VAL A 107 -4.39 -7.94 -17.17
CA VAL A 107 -3.57 -9.08 -17.55
C VAL A 107 -3.92 -9.37 -19.01
N ASN A 108 -3.04 -9.01 -19.95
CA ASN A 108 -3.16 -9.44 -21.34
C ASN A 108 -2.76 -10.92 -21.40
N PRO A 109 -3.65 -11.84 -21.80
CA PRO A 109 -3.28 -13.23 -22.02
C PRO A 109 -2.77 -13.36 -23.46
N LYS A 110 -1.45 -13.39 -23.64
CA LYS A 110 -0.65 -13.85 -24.80
C LYS A 110 0.79 -13.37 -24.51
N SER A 111 1.83 -14.20 -24.43
CA SER A 111 2.15 -15.44 -25.12
C SER A 111 3.15 -16.26 -24.30
N GLU A 112 3.14 -17.58 -24.48
CA GLU A 112 4.20 -18.49 -24.05
C GLU A 112 5.53 -18.14 -24.77
N ASP A 113 6.65 -18.45 -24.11
CA ASP A 113 8.06 -18.33 -24.54
C ASP A 113 8.75 -16.95 -24.38
N GLU A 114 9.42 -16.74 -23.25
CA GLU A 114 10.89 -16.74 -23.10
C GLU A 114 11.28 -16.27 -21.68
N ALA A 115 12.24 -16.98 -21.08
CA ALA A 115 12.75 -16.67 -19.76
C ALA A 115 13.62 -15.41 -19.78
N SER A 116 13.20 -14.33 -19.11
CA SER A 116 14.06 -13.38 -18.39
C SER A 116 13.25 -12.21 -17.80
N GLY A 117 13.50 -11.92 -16.51
CA GLY A 117 13.23 -10.62 -15.90
C GLY A 117 11.78 -10.31 -15.55
N ASP A 118 11.27 -10.87 -14.45
CA ASP A 118 9.97 -10.52 -13.86
C ASP A 118 10.04 -9.19 -13.06
N SER A 119 10.61 -8.14 -13.68
CA SER A 119 10.72 -6.78 -13.13
C SER A 119 9.91 -5.78 -13.97
N VAL A 120 8.76 -6.19 -14.48
CA VAL A 120 8.03 -5.47 -15.52
C VAL A 120 6.83 -4.71 -14.91
N LEU A 121 6.98 -3.38 -14.85
CA LEU A 121 5.93 -2.34 -14.92
C LEU A 121 5.10 -2.06 -13.65
N ILE A 122 5.68 -2.15 -12.45
CA ILE A 122 5.01 -1.62 -11.25
C ILE A 122 5.45 -0.18 -10.99
N ASP A 123 6.76 0.09 -11.07
CA ASP A 123 7.31 1.43 -10.81
C ASP A 123 6.83 2.46 -11.84
N ASP A 124 6.79 2.12 -13.13
CA ASP A 124 6.35 3.08 -14.17
C ASP A 124 4.86 3.45 -14.04
N ILE A 125 3.98 2.52 -13.65
CA ILE A 125 2.54 2.79 -13.51
C ILE A 125 2.24 3.53 -12.20
N VAL A 126 3.02 3.28 -11.14
CA VAL A 126 2.89 3.99 -9.86
C VAL A 126 3.47 5.41 -9.98
N ALA A 127 4.60 5.57 -10.66
CA ALA A 127 5.16 6.87 -11.02
C ALA A 127 4.20 7.65 -11.94
N GLU A 128 3.68 7.03 -13.02
CA GLU A 128 2.73 7.70 -13.92
C GLU A 128 1.42 8.08 -13.22
N LYS A 129 0.92 7.32 -12.24
CA LYS A 129 -0.32 7.67 -11.51
C LYS A 129 -0.13 8.71 -10.42
N ILE A 130 1.04 8.78 -9.80
CA ILE A 130 1.40 9.87 -8.87
C ILE A 130 1.71 11.14 -9.68
N GLU A 131 2.29 11.01 -10.86
CA GLU A 131 2.53 12.12 -11.78
C GLU A 131 1.24 12.65 -12.42
N THR A 132 0.31 11.79 -12.86
CA THR A 132 -0.92 12.23 -13.55
C THR A 132 -1.94 12.93 -12.65
N GLN A 133 -1.91 12.77 -11.33
CA GLN A 133 -2.77 13.58 -10.44
C GLN A 133 -2.22 15.00 -10.19
N GLY A 134 -0.96 15.29 -10.53
CA GLY A 134 -0.34 16.61 -10.35
C GLY A 134 0.20 17.29 -11.62
N GLN A 135 0.46 16.55 -12.71
CA GLN A 135 1.11 17.09 -13.92
C GLN A 135 0.14 17.64 -14.97
N GLU A 136 -1.15 17.28 -14.93
CA GLU A 136 -2.10 17.65 -16.00
C GLU A 136 -2.43 19.15 -16.04
N ASN A 137 -2.03 19.95 -15.04
CA ASN A 137 -2.48 21.34 -14.92
C ASN A 137 -1.41 22.42 -15.12
N TYR A 138 -0.14 22.06 -15.37
CA TYR A 138 0.94 23.04 -15.60
C TYR A 138 1.38 23.13 -17.07
N LYS A 139 1.29 22.02 -17.82
CA LYS A 139 1.64 21.97 -19.25
C LYS A 139 0.76 22.89 -20.11
N SER A 140 -0.46 23.20 -19.67
CA SER A 140 -1.41 24.05 -20.38
C SER A 140 -1.39 25.53 -20.00
N LYS A 141 -0.62 25.93 -18.97
CA LYS A 141 -0.58 27.32 -18.47
C LYS A 141 0.46 28.17 -19.16
N SER A 142 0.28 29.48 -19.19
CA SER A 142 1.26 30.43 -19.73
C SER A 142 2.48 30.58 -18.81
N ILE A 143 3.61 31.10 -19.33
CA ILE A 143 4.81 31.33 -18.52
C ILE A 143 4.52 32.32 -17.37
N GLU A 144 3.74 33.37 -17.63
CA GLU A 144 3.33 34.34 -16.61
C GLU A 144 2.47 33.71 -15.51
N GLU A 145 1.56 32.82 -15.86
CA GLU A 145 0.75 32.08 -14.89
C GLU A 145 1.59 31.13 -14.04
N LEU A 146 2.60 30.49 -14.62
CA LEU A 146 3.52 29.62 -13.88
C LEU A 146 4.35 30.41 -12.87
N HIS A 147 4.80 31.62 -13.21
CA HIS A 147 5.51 32.50 -12.26
C HIS A 147 4.61 32.92 -11.09
N ASN A 148 3.35 33.31 -11.36
CA ASN A 148 2.41 33.68 -10.29
C ASN A 148 2.13 32.50 -9.33
N LEU A 149 1.99 31.28 -9.87
CA LEU A 149 1.77 30.07 -9.06
C LEU A 149 3.03 29.68 -8.27
N LEU A 150 4.21 29.94 -8.82
CA LEU A 150 5.47 29.72 -8.11
C LEU A 150 5.56 30.63 -6.89
N ASP A 151 5.27 31.92 -7.06
CA ASP A 151 5.29 32.90 -5.96
C ASP A 151 4.26 32.56 -4.89
N GLU A 152 3.05 32.13 -5.28
CA GLU A 152 2.01 31.66 -4.36
C GLU A 152 2.43 30.39 -3.61
N ALA A 153 3.09 29.43 -4.27
CA ALA A 153 3.57 28.20 -3.64
C ALA A 153 4.69 28.48 -2.63
N VAL A 154 5.61 29.40 -2.95
CA VAL A 154 6.68 29.83 -2.03
C VAL A 154 6.11 30.60 -0.85
N ALA A 155 5.13 31.48 -1.07
CA ALA A 155 4.46 32.23 0.00
C ALA A 155 3.70 31.32 0.98
N ASN A 156 3.18 30.19 0.50
CA ASN A 156 2.48 29.19 1.30
C ASN A 156 3.41 28.09 1.88
N GLU A 157 4.73 28.24 1.75
CA GLU A 157 5.75 27.26 2.19
C GLU A 157 5.56 25.86 1.58
N ASP A 158 4.86 25.75 0.45
CA ASP A 158 4.64 24.50 -0.28
C ASP A 158 5.79 24.27 -1.27
N TYR A 159 6.95 23.95 -0.72
CA TYR A 159 8.21 23.79 -1.46
C TYR A 159 8.15 22.65 -2.49
N GLU A 160 7.30 21.64 -2.29
CA GLU A 160 7.14 20.52 -3.22
C GLU A 160 6.41 20.96 -4.50
N LYS A 161 5.37 21.79 -4.39
CA LYS A 161 4.72 22.41 -5.56
C LYS A 161 5.64 23.41 -6.25
N ALA A 162 6.36 24.23 -5.48
CA ALA A 162 7.28 25.21 -6.04
C ALA A 162 8.39 24.55 -6.89
N ALA A 163 8.94 23.41 -6.44
CA ALA A 163 9.93 22.66 -7.19
C ALA A 163 9.38 22.15 -8.54
N LYS A 164 8.15 21.59 -8.55
CA LYS A 164 7.50 21.09 -9.77
C LYS A 164 7.22 22.20 -10.77
N ILE A 165 6.77 23.37 -10.32
CA ILE A 165 6.49 24.54 -11.17
C ILE A 165 7.81 25.12 -11.74
N ARG A 166 8.85 25.22 -10.92
CA ARG A 166 10.19 25.68 -11.37
C ARG A 166 10.77 24.77 -12.45
N ASP A 167 10.65 23.46 -12.28
CA ASP A 167 11.17 22.48 -13.24
C ASP A 167 10.38 22.53 -14.57
N GLU A 168 9.07 22.85 -14.52
CA GLU A 168 8.26 23.09 -15.72
C GLU A 168 8.61 24.42 -16.42
N ILE A 169 8.86 25.50 -15.67
CA ILE A 169 9.37 26.76 -16.23
C ILE A 169 10.72 26.54 -16.91
N SER A 170 11.60 25.75 -16.29
CA SER A 170 12.96 25.47 -16.82
C SER A 170 12.97 24.57 -18.06
N LYS A 171 11.88 23.86 -18.33
CA LYS A 171 11.71 23.03 -19.53
C LYS A 171 11.23 23.83 -20.76
N ARG A 172 10.83 25.09 -20.59
CA ARG A 172 10.37 25.99 -21.66
C ARG A 172 11.43 27.05 -21.98
#